data_AF-N8XY39-F1
#
_entry.id   AF-N8XY39-F1
#
_cell.length_a   1.000
_cell.length_b   1.000
_cell.length_c   1.000
_cell.angle_alpha   90.00
_cell.angle_beta   90.00
_cell.angle_gamma   90.00
#
_symmetry.space_group_name_H-M   'P 1'
#
loop_
_entity.id
_entity.type
_entity.pdbx_description
1 polymer ?
#
loop_
_entity_poly.entity_id
_entity_poly.type
_entity_poly.pdbx_seq_one_letter_code
_entity_poly.pdbx_strand_id
1 'polypeptide(L)'
;MKKLTFTTLLVMFVIAGCQKQPEQAEAAMSTDKNSVDVIQFEQADQKISGFLDQLDNPATPMELRKKIICEDYPEVYFKEYVPAFIKIAPENTKEQLAQDLKLALDFYKKKDNVVC
;
A
#
# COMPACT_ATOMS: atom_id res chain seq x y z
N MET A 1 -54.53 20.04 -32.99
CA MET A 1 -55.32 19.05 -32.22
C MET A 1 -54.40 17.94 -31.73
N LYS A 2 -54.63 17.45 -30.49
CA LYS A 2 -53.93 16.38 -29.72
C LYS A 2 -52.64 16.83 -29.00
N LYS A 3 -52.77 17.37 -27.77
CA LYS A 3 -52.75 16.67 -26.45
C LYS A 3 -51.36 16.06 -26.19
N LEU A 4 -50.43 16.74 -25.53
CA LEU A 4 -50.29 16.99 -24.09
C LEU A 4 -50.42 15.73 -23.24
N THR A 5 -49.27 15.14 -22.89
CA THR A 5 -49.08 14.34 -21.67
C THR A 5 -47.64 14.50 -21.21
N PHE A 6 -47.47 15.35 -20.20
CA PHE A 6 -46.37 15.36 -19.26
C PHE A 6 -46.39 14.02 -18.50
N THR A 7 -45.33 13.23 -18.62
CA THR A 7 -45.10 12.10 -17.71
C THR A 7 -43.70 12.27 -17.14
N THR A 8 -43.63 13.01 -16.04
CA THR A 8 -42.46 13.15 -15.19
C THR A 8 -42.19 11.78 -14.56
N LEU A 9 -41.37 10.96 -15.21
CA LEU A 9 -40.88 9.72 -14.60
C LEU A 9 -39.74 10.10 -13.66
N LEU A 10 -40.10 10.34 -12.41
CA LEU A 10 -39.21 10.57 -11.29
C LEU A 10 -38.50 9.23 -11.01
N VAL A 11 -37.38 9.01 -11.68
CA VAL A 11 -36.46 7.91 -11.36
C VAL A 11 -35.84 8.28 -10.03
N MET A 12 -36.40 7.75 -8.95
CA MET A 12 -35.70 7.65 -7.69
C MET A 12 -34.49 6.76 -7.95
N PHE A 13 -33.32 7.38 -8.08
CA PHE A 13 -32.06 6.74 -7.73
C PHE A 13 -32.17 6.41 -6.24
N VAL A 14 -32.79 5.27 -5.93
CA VAL A 14 -32.52 4.58 -4.68
C VAL A 14 -31.03 4.39 -4.67
N ILE A 15 -30.39 5.19 -3.83
CA ILE A 15 -29.04 5.02 -3.35
C ILE A 15 -29.06 3.58 -2.82
N ALA A 16 -28.66 2.63 -3.66
CA ALA A 16 -28.16 1.36 -3.18
C ALA A 16 -26.93 1.77 -2.38
N GLY A 17 -27.17 2.02 -1.08
CA GLY A 17 -26.12 2.30 -0.11
C GLY A 17 -25.06 1.25 -0.35
N CYS A 18 -23.83 1.71 -0.59
CA CYS A 18 -22.67 0.90 -0.93
C CYS A 18 -22.83 -0.49 -0.33
N GLN A 19 -23.28 -1.43 -1.17
CA GLN A 19 -23.21 -2.84 -0.82
C GLN A 19 -21.75 -3.03 -0.52
N LYS A 20 -21.48 -3.22 0.77
CA LYS A 20 -20.18 -3.58 1.35
C LYS A 20 -19.58 -4.56 0.34
N GLN A 21 -18.56 -4.08 -0.37
CA GLN A 21 -17.91 -4.83 -1.43
C GLN A 21 -17.67 -6.23 -0.87
N PRO A 22 -18.10 -7.31 -1.56
CA PRO A 22 -17.69 -8.63 -1.16
C PRO A 22 -16.17 -8.57 -1.09
N GLU A 23 -15.66 -8.96 0.06
CA GLU A 23 -14.26 -9.18 0.39
C GLU A 23 -13.69 -10.12 -0.69
N GLN A 24 -13.32 -9.54 -1.84
CA GLN A 24 -12.81 -10.24 -3.00
C GLN A 24 -11.57 -9.49 -3.44
N ALA A 25 -10.58 -9.58 -2.57
CA ALA A 25 -9.18 -9.86 -2.86
C ALA A 25 -8.38 -9.54 -1.59
N GLU A 26 -8.66 -10.28 -0.50
CA GLU A 26 -7.53 -10.77 0.27
C GLU A 26 -6.76 -11.65 -0.73
N ALA A 27 -5.77 -11.07 -1.40
CA ALA A 27 -4.80 -11.83 -2.17
C ALA A 27 -4.35 -12.96 -1.25
N ALA A 28 -4.60 -14.21 -1.66
CA ALA A 28 -4.66 -15.39 -0.81
C ALA A 28 -3.46 -15.51 0.15
N MET A 29 -3.54 -14.86 1.32
CA MET A 29 -2.63 -15.12 2.42
C MET A 29 -3.08 -16.44 3.01
N SER A 30 -2.36 -17.49 2.64
CA SER A 30 -2.59 -18.84 3.17
C SER A 30 -2.09 -18.93 4.61
N THR A 31 -2.64 -18.16 5.56
CA THR A 31 -2.08 -18.19 6.92
C THR A 31 -3.06 -17.81 8.02
N ASP A 32 -3.02 -18.60 9.10
CA ASP A 32 -3.51 -18.22 10.42
C ASP A 32 -2.93 -16.86 10.79
N LYS A 33 -3.80 -15.88 11.02
CA LYS A 33 -3.46 -14.50 11.37
C LYS A 33 -2.58 -14.42 12.63
N ASN A 34 -2.61 -15.44 13.50
CA ASN A 34 -1.80 -15.50 14.71
C ASN A 34 -0.49 -16.28 14.55
N SER A 35 -0.12 -16.68 13.33
CA SER A 35 1.18 -17.30 13.09
C SER A 35 2.32 -16.30 13.32
N VAL A 36 3.48 -16.82 13.75
CA VAL A 36 4.69 -16.00 13.98
C VAL A 36 5.11 -15.26 12.70
N ASP A 37 4.94 -15.88 11.54
CA ASP A 37 5.35 -15.29 10.25
C ASP A 37 4.45 -14.12 9.84
N VAL A 38 3.13 -14.21 10.07
CA VAL A 38 2.20 -13.08 9.84
C VAL A 38 2.51 -11.92 10.79
N ILE A 39 2.77 -12.20 12.07
CA ILE A 39 3.11 -11.14 13.05
C ILE A 39 4.41 -10.43 12.66
N GLN A 40 5.43 -11.16 12.21
CA GLN A 40 6.69 -10.57 11.75
C GLN A 40 6.48 -9.70 10.50
N PHE A 41 5.64 -10.17 9.57
CA PHE A 41 5.29 -9.41 8.37
C PHE A 41 4.56 -8.11 8.74
N GLU A 42 3.52 -8.17 9.57
CA GLU A 42 2.75 -6.99 10.00
C GLU A 42 3.63 -5.97 10.73
N GLN A 43 4.57 -6.41 11.57
CA GLN A 43 5.51 -5.51 12.25
C GLN A 43 6.45 -4.79 11.28
N ALA A 44 6.97 -5.49 10.28
CA ALA A 44 7.83 -4.89 9.27
C ALA A 44 7.04 -3.93 8.35
N ASP A 45 5.82 -4.31 7.97
CA ASP A 45 4.91 -3.51 7.16
C ASP A 45 4.51 -2.20 7.88
N GLN A 46 4.26 -2.26 9.19
CA GLN A 46 4.01 -1.07 10.01
C GLN A 46 5.21 -0.12 10.06
N LYS A 47 6.44 -0.64 10.16
CA LYS A 47 7.65 0.20 10.09
C LYS A 47 7.77 0.89 8.73
N ILE A 48 7.54 0.16 7.65
CA ILE A 48 7.55 0.71 6.28
C ILE A 48 6.48 1.78 6.13
N SER A 49 5.26 1.53 6.59
CA SER A 49 4.18 2.53 6.59
C SER A 49 4.60 3.81 7.33
N GLY A 50 5.24 3.67 8.50
CA GLY A 50 5.79 4.82 9.24
C GLY A 50 6.89 5.59 8.51
N PHE A 51 7.67 4.93 7.64
CA PHE A 51 8.61 5.61 6.75
C PHE A 51 7.89 6.38 5.65
N LEU A 52 6.88 5.78 5.02
CA LEU A 52 6.09 6.43 3.97
C LEU A 52 5.35 7.66 4.50
N ASP A 53 4.74 7.58 5.69
CA ASP A 53 4.10 8.71 6.36
C ASP A 53 5.06 9.91 6.54
N GLN A 54 6.31 9.62 6.92
CA GLN A 54 7.35 10.64 7.06
C GLN A 54 7.78 11.20 5.68
N LEU A 55 7.93 10.34 4.68
CA LEU A 55 8.31 10.78 3.33
C LEU A 55 7.21 11.57 2.62
N ASP A 56 5.95 11.35 2.97
CA ASP A 56 4.80 12.07 2.39
C ASP A 56 4.47 13.35 3.17
N ASN A 57 4.84 13.44 4.45
CA ASN A 57 4.63 14.64 5.25
C ASN A 57 5.59 15.78 4.85
N PRO A 58 5.11 16.91 4.29
CA PRO A 58 5.97 18.01 3.84
C PRO A 58 6.79 18.68 4.97
N ALA A 59 6.39 18.51 6.23
CA ALA A 59 7.12 19.03 7.38
C ALA A 59 8.35 18.19 7.78
N THR A 60 8.52 16.99 7.23
CA THR A 60 9.66 16.12 7.54
C THR A 60 10.98 16.74 7.07
N PRO A 61 11.98 16.92 7.96
CA PRO A 61 13.28 17.49 7.61
C PRO A 61 14.01 16.69 6.53
N MET A 62 14.77 17.39 5.66
CA MET A 62 15.47 16.76 4.54
C MET A 62 16.49 15.70 4.97
N GLU A 63 17.20 15.92 6.09
CA GLU A 63 18.14 14.94 6.64
C GLU A 63 17.43 13.62 7.01
N LEU A 64 16.24 13.71 7.59
CA LEU A 64 15.44 12.54 7.95
C LEU A 64 14.91 11.83 6.70
N ARG A 65 14.46 12.59 5.68
CA ARG A 65 14.07 12.03 4.38
C ARG A 65 15.22 11.26 3.76
N LYS A 66 16.41 11.85 3.69
CA LYS A 66 17.60 11.21 3.14
C LYS A 66 17.95 9.92 3.90
N LYS A 67 17.93 9.96 5.23
CA LYS A 67 18.18 8.78 6.06
C LYS A 67 17.17 7.65 5.77
N ILE A 68 15.88 7.98 5.72
CA ILE A 68 14.84 7.00 5.42
C ILE A 68 15.03 6.39 4.01
N ILE A 69 15.25 7.23 3.00
CA ILE A 69 15.38 6.79 1.59
C ILE A 69 16.64 5.96 1.37
N CYS A 70 17.77 6.34 1.97
CA CYS A 70 19.07 5.74 1.68
C CYS A 70 19.43 4.58 2.60
N GLU A 71 18.86 4.51 3.80
CA GLU A 71 19.28 3.58 4.86
C GLU A 71 18.09 2.83 5.44
N ASP A 72 17.19 3.52 6.15
CA ASP A 72 16.24 2.85 7.05
C ASP A 72 15.20 2.02 6.30
N TYR A 73 14.61 2.58 5.23
CA TYR A 73 13.61 1.86 4.45
C TYR A 73 14.24 0.65 3.72
N PRO A 74 15.34 0.78 2.95
CA PRO A 74 16.01 -0.39 2.37
C PRO A 74 16.39 -1.45 3.41
N GLU A 75 16.89 -1.04 4.57
CA GLU A 75 17.34 -1.96 5.60
C GLU A 75 16.19 -2.78 6.19
N VAL A 76 15.11 -2.14 6.63
CA VAL A 76 13.93 -2.83 7.16
C VAL A 76 13.29 -3.69 6.09
N TYR A 77 13.19 -3.19 4.85
CA TYR A 77 12.58 -3.94 3.77
C TYR A 77 13.30 -5.27 3.51
N PHE A 78 14.62 -5.26 3.37
CA PHE A 78 15.37 -6.48 3.06
C PHE A 78 15.63 -7.38 4.27
N LYS A 79 15.79 -6.83 5.47
CA LYS A 79 16.10 -7.61 6.68
C LYS A 79 14.87 -8.17 7.38
N GLU A 80 13.74 -7.47 7.28
CA GLU A 80 12.54 -7.82 8.04
C GLU A 80 11.36 -8.16 7.12
N TYR A 81 11.00 -7.27 6.21
CA TYR A 81 9.80 -7.43 5.38
C TYR A 81 9.92 -8.60 4.40
N VAL A 82 10.96 -8.61 3.55
CA VAL A 82 11.13 -9.65 2.51
C VAL A 82 11.21 -11.07 3.10
N PRO A 83 12.00 -11.34 4.16
CA PRO A 83 12.03 -12.66 4.76
C PRO A 83 10.71 -13.11 5.37
N ALA A 84 9.92 -12.19 5.94
CA ALA A 84 8.60 -12.52 6.50
C ALA A 84 7.56 -12.71 5.39
N PHE A 85 7.54 -11.82 4.39
CA PHE A 85 6.60 -11.85 3.28
C PHE A 85 6.72 -13.13 2.44
N ILE A 86 7.94 -13.58 2.12
CA ILE A 86 8.14 -14.81 1.32
C ILE A 86 7.59 -16.06 2.04
N LYS A 87 7.54 -16.08 3.37
CA LYS A 87 6.98 -17.24 4.10
C LYS A 87 5.46 -17.32 3.97
N ILE A 88 4.78 -16.17 3.91
CA ILE A 88 3.32 -16.10 3.81
C ILE A 88 2.82 -16.07 2.34
N ALA A 89 3.68 -15.65 1.41
CA ALA A 89 3.41 -15.52 -0.02
C ALA A 89 4.60 -16.04 -0.87
N PRO A 90 4.85 -17.37 -0.87
CA PRO A 90 6.06 -17.99 -1.41
C PRO A 90 6.19 -17.95 -2.94
N GLU A 91 5.14 -17.58 -3.66
CA GLU A 91 5.16 -17.36 -5.11
C GLU A 91 5.96 -16.13 -5.53
N ASN A 92 6.26 -15.23 -4.60
CA ASN A 92 7.01 -14.00 -4.87
C ASN A 92 8.53 -14.25 -4.87
N THR A 93 9.23 -13.57 -5.79
CA THR A 93 10.70 -13.67 -5.90
C THR A 93 11.38 -12.50 -5.21
N LYS A 94 12.58 -12.73 -4.67
CA LYS A 94 13.39 -11.67 -4.06
C LYS A 94 13.73 -10.58 -5.07
N GLU A 95 13.92 -10.97 -6.33
CA GLU A 95 14.25 -10.07 -7.43
C GLU A 95 13.08 -9.13 -7.74
N GLN A 96 11.84 -9.64 -7.78
CA GLN A 96 10.65 -8.81 -7.96
C GLN A 96 10.48 -7.83 -6.80
N LEU A 97 10.60 -8.32 -5.56
CA LEU A 97 10.49 -7.48 -4.36
C LEU A 97 11.58 -6.39 -4.31
N ALA A 98 12.79 -6.69 -4.78
CA ALA A 98 13.87 -5.71 -4.88
C ALA A 98 13.58 -4.65 -5.95
N GLN A 99 12.95 -5.03 -7.07
CA GLN A 99 12.52 -4.09 -8.09
C GLN A 99 11.41 -3.17 -7.58
N ASP A 100 10.45 -3.71 -6.83
CA ASP A 100 9.35 -2.93 -6.23
C ASP A 100 9.89 -1.87 -5.27
N LEU A 101 10.80 -2.24 -4.37
CA LEU A 101 11.46 -1.28 -3.49
C LEU A 101 12.25 -0.24 -4.30
N LYS A 102 12.98 -0.65 -5.33
CA LYS A 102 13.74 0.29 -6.17
C LYS A 102 12.82 1.35 -6.79
N LEU A 103 11.66 0.95 -7.32
CA LEU A 103 10.68 1.88 -7.88
C LEU A 103 10.15 2.87 -6.84
N ALA A 104 9.83 2.39 -5.63
CA ALA A 104 9.40 3.24 -4.53
C ALA A 104 10.49 4.24 -4.12
N LEU A 105 11.74 3.79 -3.94
CA LEU A 105 12.84 4.66 -3.55
C LEU A 105 13.23 5.65 -4.65
N ASP A 106 13.19 5.26 -5.92
CA ASP A 106 13.48 6.17 -7.04
C ASP A 106 12.46 7.31 -7.14
N PHE A 107 11.18 7.02 -6.85
CA PHE A 107 10.15 8.06 -6.73
C PHE A 107 10.53 9.09 -5.66
N TYR A 108 10.88 8.65 -4.45
CA TYR A 108 11.24 9.56 -3.36
C TYR A 108 12.57 10.28 -3.59
N LYS A 109 13.59 9.60 -4.13
CA LYS A 109 14.85 10.24 -4.54
C LYS A 109 14.61 11.38 -5.51
N LYS A 110 13.76 11.16 -6.52
CA LYS A 110 13.42 12.19 -7.51
C LYS A 110 12.58 13.31 -6.90
N LYS A 111 11.56 12.98 -6.08
CA LYS A 111 10.67 13.96 -5.44
C LYS A 111 11.44 14.91 -4.53
N ASP A 112 12.35 14.37 -3.73
CA ASP A 112 13.06 15.12 -2.68
C ASP A 112 14.48 15.55 -3.12
N ASN A 113 14.87 15.27 -4.37
CA ASN A 113 16.21 15.52 -4.92
C ASN A 113 17.34 14.93 -4.04
N VAL A 114 17.13 13.71 -3.55
CA VAL A 114 18.05 12.99 -2.66
C VAL A 114 19.05 12.17 -3.47
N VAL A 115 20.33 12.32 -3.13
CA VAL A 115 21.43 11.46 -3.59
C VAL A 115 21.89 10.59 -2.42
N CYS A 116 21.76 9.29 -2.62
CA CYS A 116 22.46 8.23 -1.90
C CYS A 116 23.70 7.88 -2.75
#